data_AF-A0A830C6E3-F1
#
_entry.id   AF-A0A830C6E3-F1
#
_cell.length_a   1.000
_cell.length_b   1.000
_cell.length_c   1.000
_cell.angle_alpha   90.00
_cell.angle_beta   90.00
_cell.angle_gamma   90.00
#
_symmetry.space_group_name_H-M   'P 1'
#
loop_
_entity.id
_entity.type
_entity.pdbx_description
1 polymer ?
#
loop_
_entity_poly.entity_id
_entity_poly.type
_entity_poly.pdbx_seq_one_letter_code
_entity_poly.pdbx_strand_id
1 'polypeptide(L)'
;MKFGKSLSNQIEETLPEWRDKFLSYKELKKQLKLIAPQRPQKRRRMDDCGGEREAMTEEELDFVKLLEDELDKFNAFFLEKEEEYIIRLKELQDRVRRAKDEKVEMIKIRKEIVDFHGEMVLLENYSALNYTGLVKILKKYEKRTGALLRLPFLHHRLALQACQRV
;
A
#
# COMPACT_ATOMS: atom_id res chain seq x y z
N MET A 1 6.55 0.58 18.82
CA MET A 1 6.03 -0.59 18.08
C MET A 1 7.00 -1.02 16.97
N LYS A 2 7.24 -2.33 16.80
CA LYS A 2 8.17 -2.93 15.80
C LYS A 2 7.45 -3.33 14.50
N PHE A 3 6.58 -2.47 13.97
CA PHE A 3 5.76 -2.76 12.78
C PHE A 3 6.57 -3.28 11.59
N GLY A 4 7.71 -2.67 11.28
CA GLY A 4 8.55 -3.11 10.16
C GLY A 4 9.23 -4.47 10.34
N LYS A 5 9.47 -4.92 11.58
CA LYS A 5 10.03 -6.27 11.84
C LYS A 5 8.95 -7.34 11.81
N SER A 6 7.78 -7.04 12.38
CA SER A 6 6.63 -7.95 12.32
C SER A 6 6.18 -8.19 10.89
N LEU A 7 6.16 -7.12 10.08
CA LEU A 7 5.82 -7.16 8.66
C LEU A 7 6.81 -8.04 7.88
N SER A 8 8.12 -7.76 7.96
CA SER A 8 9.13 -8.57 7.26
C SER A 8 9.08 -10.04 7.64
N ASN A 9 8.93 -10.37 8.92
CA ASN A 9 8.90 -11.77 9.36
C ASN A 9 7.68 -12.52 8.83
N GLN A 10 6.49 -11.91 8.87
CA GLN A 10 5.27 -12.53 8.37
C GLN A 10 5.32 -12.74 6.85
N ILE A 11 5.96 -11.82 6.11
CA ILE A 11 6.19 -11.95 4.65
C ILE A 11 7.20 -13.05 4.34
N GLU A 12 8.29 -13.14 5.11
CA GLU A 12 9.34 -14.16 4.94
C GLU A 12 8.83 -15.57 5.18
N GLU A 13 7.85 -15.76 6.07
CA GLU A 13 7.25 -17.06 6.34
C GLU A 13 6.21 -17.50 5.30
N THR A 14 5.44 -16.57 4.73
CA THR A 14 4.29 -16.96 3.88
C THR A 14 4.60 -16.96 2.39
N LEU A 15 5.27 -15.93 1.84
CA LEU A 15 5.46 -15.78 0.38
C LEU A 15 6.73 -14.98 0.03
N PRO A 16 7.85 -15.65 -0.29
CA PRO A 16 9.12 -15.02 -0.64
C PRO A 16 9.03 -14.07 -1.85
N GLU A 17 8.16 -14.40 -2.81
CA GLU A 17 8.02 -13.69 -4.09
C GLU A 17 7.43 -12.28 -3.92
N TRP A 18 6.68 -12.03 -2.84
CA TRP A 18 6.02 -10.74 -2.62
C TRP A 18 6.95 -9.72 -1.95
N ARG A 19 8.11 -10.17 -1.44
CA ARG A 19 9.04 -9.38 -0.61
C ARG A 19 9.43 -8.05 -1.25
N ASP A 20 9.75 -8.06 -2.53
CA ASP A 20 10.29 -6.91 -3.24
C ASP A 20 9.20 -5.94 -3.73
N LYS A 21 7.93 -6.34 -3.60
CA LYS A 21 6.75 -5.57 -4.04
C LYS A 21 6.21 -4.66 -2.93
N PHE A 22 6.59 -4.89 -1.68
CA PHE A 22 6.21 -4.03 -0.55
C PHE A 22 6.82 -2.62 -0.62
N LEU A 23 6.15 -1.70 0.07
CA LEU A 23 6.61 -0.33 0.27
C LEU A 23 7.97 -0.30 0.98
N SER A 24 8.96 0.30 0.32
CA SER A 24 10.34 0.45 0.82
C SER A 24 10.44 1.49 1.94
N TYR A 25 9.86 1.22 3.11
CA TYR A 25 9.81 2.16 4.23
C TYR A 25 11.19 2.64 4.69
N LYS A 26 12.24 1.81 4.51
CA LYS A 26 13.62 2.17 4.85
C LYS A 26 14.14 3.28 3.94
N GLU A 27 13.87 3.21 2.63
CA GLU A 27 14.39 4.17 1.65
C GLU A 27 13.65 5.49 1.74
N LEU A 28 12.31 5.44 1.84
CA LEU A 28 11.50 6.63 2.10
C LEU A 28 11.93 7.34 3.39
N LYS A 29 12.30 6.59 4.43
CA LYS A 29 12.81 7.17 5.68
C LYS A 29 14.21 7.78 5.53
N LYS A 30 15.06 7.28 4.63
CA LYS A 30 16.38 7.87 4.35
C LYS A 30 16.19 9.21 3.61
N GLN A 31 15.38 9.22 2.55
CA GLN A 31 15.05 10.46 1.84
C GLN A 31 14.45 11.51 2.77
N LEU A 32 13.55 11.09 3.67
CA LEU A 32 12.97 11.99 4.66
C LEU A 32 13.96 12.56 5.70
N LYS A 33 15.16 11.99 5.83
CA LYS A 33 16.21 12.58 6.68
C LYS A 33 16.99 13.69 5.97
N LEU A 34 17.00 13.67 4.64
CA LEU A 34 17.68 14.68 3.82
C LEU A 34 16.88 15.97 3.78
N ILE A 35 15.55 15.88 3.88
CA ILE A 35 14.67 17.04 4.04
C ILE A 35 15.02 17.75 5.36
N ALA A 36 15.46 19.00 5.24
CA ALA A 36 15.78 19.84 6.38
C ALA A 36 14.54 20.00 7.28
N PRO A 37 14.66 19.82 8.61
CA PRO A 37 13.55 20.14 9.50
C PRO A 37 13.27 21.63 9.42
N GLN A 38 12.13 22.03 8.86
CA GLN A 38 11.62 23.37 9.12
C GLN A 38 11.38 23.49 10.62
N ARG A 39 11.97 24.52 11.24
CA ARG A 39 11.70 24.83 12.65
C ARG A 39 10.20 25.04 12.81
N PRO A 40 9.57 24.56 13.90
CA PRO A 40 8.17 24.85 14.15
C PRO A 40 8.02 26.37 14.19
N GLN A 41 7.41 26.96 13.15
CA GLN A 41 6.94 28.33 13.22
C GLN A 41 5.83 28.33 14.28
N LYS A 42 6.25 28.70 15.50
CA LYS A 42 5.43 29.07 16.63
C LYS A 42 4.21 29.80 16.08
N ARG A 43 3.01 29.18 16.22
CA ARG A 43 1.69 29.72 15.81
C ARG A 43 1.74 31.25 15.76
N ARG A 44 2.09 31.83 14.61
CA ARG A 44 2.05 33.27 14.44
C ARG A 44 0.58 33.59 14.37
N ARG A 45 0.14 34.38 15.33
CA ARG A 45 -1.22 34.88 15.39
C ARG A 45 -1.54 35.48 14.02
N MET A 46 -2.72 35.09 13.57
CA MET A 46 -3.45 35.54 12.39
C MET A 46 -3.20 37.03 12.17
N ASP A 47 -2.41 37.37 11.15
CA ASP A 47 -2.52 38.64 10.46
C ASP A 47 -1.98 38.51 9.03
N ASP A 48 -2.92 38.63 8.10
CA ASP A 48 -2.88 39.27 6.79
C ASP A 48 -1.83 38.92 5.70
N CYS A 49 -2.40 38.78 4.49
CA CYS A 49 -1.82 38.91 3.14
C CYS A 49 -0.77 37.92 2.60
N GLY A 50 -1.11 37.29 1.46
CA GLY A 50 -0.15 36.91 0.42
C GLY A 50 0.05 35.40 0.25
N GLY A 51 -0.67 34.82 -0.71
CA GLY A 51 -0.48 33.43 -1.12
C GLY A 51 0.87 33.22 -1.80
N GLU A 52 1.89 32.85 -1.04
CA GLU A 52 3.04 32.15 -1.55
C GLU A 52 2.75 30.66 -1.41
N ARG A 53 2.46 30.00 -2.55
CA ARG A 53 2.64 28.55 -2.62
C ARG A 53 4.12 28.33 -2.31
N GLU A 54 4.44 27.95 -1.08
CA GLU A 54 5.79 27.57 -0.68
C GLU A 54 6.33 26.65 -1.78
N ALA A 55 7.33 27.13 -2.51
CA ALA A 55 7.96 26.35 -3.56
C ALA A 55 8.52 25.10 -2.88
N MET A 56 7.93 23.93 -3.20
CA MET A 56 8.40 22.65 -2.69
C MET A 56 9.90 22.57 -2.97
N THR A 57 10.70 22.27 -1.95
CA THR A 57 12.16 22.21 -2.16
C THR A 57 12.49 21.05 -3.09
N GLU A 58 13.66 21.08 -3.74
CA GLU A 58 14.08 20.02 -4.66
C GLU A 58 14.08 18.64 -3.95
N GLU A 59 14.43 18.62 -2.66
CA GLU A 59 14.40 17.42 -1.82
C GLU A 59 12.99 16.94 -1.49
N GLU A 60 12.01 17.85 -1.40
CA GLU A 60 10.61 17.48 -1.23
C GLU A 60 10.02 16.89 -2.51
N LEU A 61 10.38 17.44 -3.68
CA LEU A 61 10.01 16.88 -4.98
C LEU A 61 10.59 15.48 -5.17
N ASP A 62 11.85 15.26 -4.79
CA ASP A 62 12.49 13.94 -4.85
C ASP A 62 11.83 12.93 -3.90
N PHE A 63 11.43 13.36 -2.70
CA PHE A 63 10.66 12.52 -1.79
C PHE A 63 9.29 12.17 -2.36
N VAL A 64 8.58 13.12 -2.97
CA VAL A 64 7.27 12.89 -3.58
C VAL A 64 7.39 11.94 -4.77
N LYS A 65 8.36 12.14 -5.66
CA LYS A 65 8.60 11.23 -6.79
C LYS A 65 8.89 9.80 -6.31
N LEU A 66 9.78 9.63 -5.32
CA LEU A 66 10.05 8.30 -4.77
C LEU A 66 8.80 7.69 -4.13
N LEU A 67 7.97 8.50 -3.46
CA LEU A 67 6.71 8.04 -2.88
C LEU A 67 5.72 7.61 -3.97
N GLU A 68 5.65 8.33 -5.09
CA GLU A 68 4.82 8.00 -6.25
C GLU A 68 5.28 6.73 -6.95
N ASP A 69 6.58 6.56 -7.17
CA ASP A 69 7.15 5.35 -7.76
C ASP A 69 6.88 4.12 -6.88
N GLU A 70 7.03 4.28 -5.56
CA GLU A 70 6.74 3.23 -4.59
C GLU A 70 5.23 2.91 -4.53
N LEU A 71 4.36 3.93 -4.64
CA LEU A 71 2.91 3.77 -4.79
C LEU A 71 2.57 2.95 -6.03
N ASP A 72 3.12 3.32 -7.17
CA ASP A 72 2.84 2.66 -8.44
C ASP A 72 3.34 1.23 -8.48
N LYS A 73 4.50 0.96 -7.88
CA LYS A 73 5.04 -0.39 -7.73
C LYS A 73 4.06 -1.31 -6.98
N PHE A 74 3.62 -0.92 -5.78
CA PHE A 74 2.78 -1.82 -4.99
C PHE A 74 1.34 -1.89 -5.54
N ASN A 75 0.85 -0.81 -6.17
CA ASN A 75 -0.45 -0.79 -6.84
C ASN A 75 -0.48 -1.69 -8.08
N ALA A 76 0.55 -1.61 -8.93
CA ALA A 76 0.67 -2.47 -10.12
C ALA A 76 0.65 -3.95 -9.72
N PHE A 77 1.40 -4.32 -8.68
CA PHE A 77 1.38 -5.68 -8.15
C PHE A 77 0.01 -6.10 -7.62
N PHE A 78 -0.68 -5.21 -6.90
CA PHE A 78 -2.02 -5.51 -6.39
C PHE A 78 -3.01 -5.77 -7.52
N LEU A 79 -3.00 -4.93 -8.56
CA LEU A 79 -3.87 -5.07 -9.72
C LEU A 79 -3.58 -6.35 -10.51
N GLU A 80 -2.31 -6.67 -10.74
CA GLU A 80 -1.89 -7.92 -11.39
C GLU A 80 -2.41 -9.14 -10.63
N LYS A 81 -2.29 -9.15 -9.30
CA LYS A 81 -2.83 -10.24 -8.47
C LYS A 81 -4.36 -10.27 -8.41
N GLU A 82 -5.02 -9.12 -8.42
CA GLU A 82 -6.48 -9.05 -8.48
C GLU A 82 -7.00 -9.65 -9.80
N GLU A 83 -6.35 -9.33 -10.93
CA GLU A 83 -6.68 -9.90 -12.24
C GLU A 83 -6.49 -11.43 -12.27
N GLU A 84 -5.35 -11.92 -11.77
CA GLU A 84 -5.10 -13.37 -11.63
C GLU A 84 -6.21 -14.05 -10.80
N TYR A 85 -6.64 -13.43 -9.71
CA TYR A 85 -7.67 -13.97 -8.83
C TYR A 85 -9.06 -13.95 -9.47
N ILE A 86 -9.40 -12.93 -10.25
CA ILE A 86 -10.66 -12.88 -11.00
C ILE A 86 -10.72 -14.03 -12.02
N ILE A 87 -9.63 -14.29 -12.74
CA ILE A 87 -9.55 -15.40 -13.71
C ILE A 87 -9.70 -16.73 -12.99
N ARG A 88 -8.93 -16.95 -11.91
CA ARG A 88 -8.96 -18.21 -11.13
C ARG A 88 -10.33 -18.47 -10.49
N LEU A 89 -11.00 -17.43 -9.99
CA LEU A 89 -12.36 -17.54 -9.46
C LEU A 89 -13.34 -18.02 -10.53
N LYS A 90 -13.26 -17.46 -11.74
CA LYS A 90 -14.12 -17.87 -12.86
C LYS A 90 -13.88 -19.32 -13.25
N GLU A 91 -12.62 -19.75 -13.32
CA GLU A 91 -12.25 -21.14 -13.62
C GLU A 91 -12.75 -22.11 -12.54
N LEU A 92 -12.61 -21.75 -11.26
CA LEU A 92 -13.12 -22.53 -10.14
C LEU A 92 -14.64 -22.66 -10.20
N GLN A 93 -15.37 -21.57 -10.46
CA GLN A 93 -16.83 -21.60 -10.62
C GLN A 93 -17.27 -22.53 -11.76
N ASP A 94 -16.56 -22.47 -12.89
CA ASP A 94 -16.84 -23.33 -14.04
C ASP A 94 -16.56 -24.81 -13.74
N ARG A 95 -15.48 -25.11 -12.97
CA ARG A 95 -15.19 -26.47 -12.50
C ARG A 95 -16.24 -26.99 -11.53
N VAL A 96 -16.69 -26.17 -10.58
CA VAL A 96 -17.81 -26.51 -9.68
C VAL A 96 -19.06 -26.85 -10.49
N ARG A 97 -19.37 -26.06 -11.53
CA ARG A 97 -20.56 -26.28 -12.37
C ARG A 97 -20.49 -27.57 -13.18
N ARG A 98 -19.29 -27.99 -13.61
CA ARG A 98 -19.06 -29.23 -14.38
C ARG A 98 -19.06 -30.49 -13.51
N ALA A 99 -18.51 -30.41 -12.30
CA ALA A 99 -18.30 -31.57 -11.42
C ALA A 99 -19.56 -32.05 -10.67
N LYS A 100 -20.78 -31.65 -11.08
CA LYS A 100 -22.04 -31.73 -10.32
C LYS A 100 -22.32 -33.08 -9.63
N ASP A 101 -21.78 -34.20 -10.12
CA ASP A 101 -22.04 -35.53 -9.57
C ASP A 101 -20.78 -36.34 -9.18
N GLU A 102 -19.57 -35.76 -9.31
CA GLU A 102 -18.32 -36.48 -9.02
C GLU A 102 -17.78 -36.12 -7.61
N LYS A 103 -18.09 -36.97 -6.62
CA LYS A 103 -17.72 -36.73 -5.20
C LYS A 103 -16.22 -36.51 -4.98
N VAL A 104 -15.37 -37.26 -5.69
CA VAL A 104 -13.91 -37.16 -5.56
C VAL A 104 -13.41 -35.81 -6.08
N GLU A 105 -13.90 -35.38 -7.24
CA GLU A 105 -13.52 -34.10 -7.83
C GLU A 105 -14.06 -32.92 -6.99
N MET A 106 -15.25 -33.05 -6.41
CA MET A 106 -15.81 -32.04 -5.51
C MET A 106 -14.96 -31.81 -4.25
N ILE A 107 -14.34 -32.85 -3.70
CA ILE A 107 -13.42 -32.70 -2.54
C ILE A 107 -12.17 -31.91 -2.94
N LYS A 108 -11.60 -32.18 -4.13
CA LYS A 108 -10.44 -31.43 -4.63
C LYS A 108 -10.77 -29.96 -4.85
N ILE A 109 -11.90 -29.69 -5.49
CA ILE A 109 -12.37 -28.32 -5.74
C ILE A 109 -12.59 -27.57 -4.42
N ARG A 110 -13.18 -28.21 -3.40
CA ARG A 110 -13.34 -27.59 -2.07
C ARG A 110 -12.00 -27.23 -1.42
N LYS A 111 -11.01 -28.11 -1.51
CA LYS A 111 -9.66 -27.83 -0.99
C LYS A 111 -9.06 -26.62 -1.71
N GLU A 112 -9.17 -26.58 -3.03
CA GLU A 112 -8.64 -25.49 -3.84
C GLU A 112 -9.34 -24.15 -3.57
N ILE A 113 -10.64 -24.16 -3.26
CA ILE A 113 -11.37 -22.96 -2.82
C ILE A 113 -10.83 -22.44 -1.48
N VAL A 114 -10.51 -23.33 -0.53
CA VAL A 114 -9.93 -22.93 0.76
C VAL A 114 -8.53 -22.36 0.58
N ASP A 115 -7.70 -23.00 -0.24
CA ASP A 115 -6.35 -22.50 -0.57
C ASP A 115 -6.42 -21.13 -1.26
N PHE A 116 -7.32 -20.97 -2.24
CA PHE A 116 -7.57 -19.70 -2.94
C PHE A 116 -8.06 -18.60 -1.99
N HIS A 117 -8.95 -18.92 -1.05
CA HIS A 117 -9.38 -17.97 -0.04
C HIS A 117 -8.22 -17.52 0.86
N GLY A 118 -7.33 -18.45 1.25
CA GLY A 118 -6.11 -18.12 1.99
C GLY A 118 -5.22 -17.13 1.23
N GLU A 119 -5.04 -17.34 -0.07
CA GLU A 119 -4.31 -16.42 -0.95
C GLU A 119 -4.96 -15.02 -1.03
N MET A 120 -6.29 -14.94 -1.15
CA MET A 120 -7.01 -13.66 -1.12
C MET A 120 -6.80 -12.89 0.19
N VAL A 121 -6.86 -13.58 1.33
CA VAL A 121 -6.60 -12.97 2.66
C VAL A 121 -5.16 -12.46 2.76
N LEU A 122 -4.20 -13.15 2.15
CA LEU A 122 -2.81 -12.66 2.09
C LEU A 122 -2.71 -11.37 1.27
N LEU A 123 -3.42 -11.26 0.13
CA LEU A 123 -3.43 -10.05 -0.68
C LEU A 123 -4.10 -8.86 0.05
N GLU A 124 -5.16 -9.13 0.82
CA GLU A 124 -5.78 -8.12 1.69
C GLU A 124 -4.80 -7.63 2.76
N ASN A 125 -4.10 -8.54 3.43
CA ASN A 125 -3.06 -8.22 4.40
C ASN A 125 -1.92 -7.41 3.76
N TYR A 126 -1.46 -7.78 2.56
CA TYR A 126 -0.48 -7.02 1.79
C TYR A 126 -0.92 -5.57 1.62
N SER A 127 -2.17 -5.37 1.19
CA SER A 127 -2.74 -4.05 0.97
C SER A 127 -2.81 -3.22 2.25
N ALA A 128 -3.35 -3.79 3.33
CA ALA A 128 -3.47 -3.14 4.63
C ALA A 128 -2.10 -2.71 5.20
N LEU A 129 -1.06 -3.54 5.02
CA LEU A 129 0.28 -3.27 5.52
C LEU A 129 0.98 -2.17 4.72
N ASN A 130 0.86 -2.18 3.39
CA ASN A 130 1.39 -1.13 2.53
C ASN A 130 0.72 0.22 2.82
N TYR A 131 -0.62 0.23 2.91
CA TYR A 131 -1.38 1.42 3.28
C TYR A 131 -0.99 1.97 4.66
N THR A 132 -0.85 1.10 5.66
CA THR A 132 -0.39 1.50 6.99
C THR A 132 1.03 2.08 6.95
N GLY A 133 1.91 1.51 6.12
CA GLY A 133 3.26 2.03 5.86
C GLY A 133 3.24 3.45 5.29
N LEU A 134 2.36 3.69 4.31
CA LEU A 134 2.15 5.00 3.70
C LEU A 134 1.64 6.02 4.70
N VAL A 135 0.58 5.71 5.44
CA VAL A 135 0.06 6.63 6.46
C VAL A 135 1.14 6.97 7.49
N LYS A 136 1.98 5.99 7.87
CA LYS A 136 3.11 6.23 8.79
C LYS A 136 4.22 7.07 8.21
N ILE A 137 4.52 6.98 6.90
CA ILE A 137 5.54 7.82 6.28
C ILE A 137 5.03 9.24 6.09
N LEU A 138 3.77 9.40 5.66
CA LEU A 138 3.11 10.69 5.51
C LEU A 138 3.03 11.44 6.83
N LYS A 139 2.60 10.77 7.92
CA LYS A 139 2.63 11.35 9.27
C LYS A 139 4.04 11.69 9.75
N LYS A 140 5.06 11.01 9.24
CA LYS A 140 6.47 11.32 9.57
C LYS A 140 6.95 12.55 8.82
N TYR A 141 6.56 12.69 7.55
CA TYR A 141 6.78 13.89 6.76
C TYR A 141 6.15 15.11 7.42
N GLU A 142 4.86 15.04 7.74
CA GLU A 142 4.13 16.13 8.40
C GLU A 142 4.79 16.59 9.71
N LYS A 143 5.28 15.63 10.52
CA LYS A 143 6.02 15.94 11.76
C LYS A 143 7.40 16.59 11.54
N ARG A 144 8.01 16.37 10.37
CA ARG A 144 9.35 16.86 10.01
C ARG A 144 9.30 18.23 9.37
N THR A 145 8.36 18.43 8.45
CA THR A 145 8.22 19.66 7.66
C THR A 145 7.23 20.64 8.28
N GLY A 146 6.31 20.17 9.12
CA GLY A 146 5.20 20.99 9.63
C GLY A 146 4.10 21.23 8.59
N ALA A 147 4.31 20.75 7.35
CA ALA A 147 3.38 20.87 6.25
C ALA A 147 2.58 19.58 6.07
N LEU A 148 1.27 19.72 5.89
CA LEU A 148 0.44 18.63 5.40
C LEU A 148 0.75 18.45 3.91
N LEU A 149 1.24 17.27 3.55
CA LEU A 149 1.39 16.86 2.17
C LEU A 149 -0.02 16.68 1.55
N ARG A 150 -0.66 17.80 1.19
CA ARG A 150 -1.94 17.81 0.48
C ARG A 150 -1.68 17.50 -0.98
N LEU A 151 -1.45 16.23 -1.28
CA LEU A 151 -1.40 15.76 -2.65
C LEU A 151 -2.83 15.37 -3.08
N PRO A 152 -3.50 16.12 -3.97
CA PRO A 152 -4.77 15.70 -4.57
C PRO A 152 -4.72 14.28 -5.13
N PHE A 153 -3.53 13.87 -5.58
CA PHE A 153 -3.22 12.59 -6.19
C PHE A 153 -3.14 11.43 -5.18
N LEU A 154 -2.80 11.69 -3.91
CA LEU A 154 -2.93 10.66 -2.85
C LEU A 154 -4.39 10.32 -2.62
N HIS A 155 -5.29 11.31 -2.53
CA HIS A 155 -6.72 11.01 -2.38
C HIS A 155 -7.30 10.26 -3.58
N HIS A 156 -6.90 10.60 -4.81
CA HIS A 156 -7.41 9.91 -5.99
C HIS A 156 -6.85 8.48 -6.14
N ARG A 157 -5.53 8.29 -5.94
CA ARG A 157 -4.89 6.97 -6.06
C ARG A 157 -5.19 6.05 -4.88
N LEU A 158 -5.39 6.58 -3.67
CA LEU A 158 -5.84 5.79 -2.52
C LEU A 158 -7.33 5.46 -2.58
N ALA A 159 -8.16 6.30 -3.23
CA ALA A 159 -9.59 6.04 -3.40
C ALA A 159 -9.92 5.06 -4.54
N LEU A 160 -8.97 4.81 -5.44
CA LEU A 160 -9.11 3.80 -6.50
C LEU A 160 -8.85 2.36 -6.01
N GLN A 161 -8.49 2.17 -4.74
CA GLN A 161 -8.14 0.87 -4.20
C GLN A 161 -9.22 0.39 -3.22
N ALA A 162 -9.58 -0.89 -3.33
CA ALA A 162 -10.51 -1.64 -2.48
C ALA A 162 -10.21 -1.59 -0.96
N CYS A 163 -9.14 -0.90 -0.54
CA CYS A 163 -8.68 -0.69 0.84
C CYS A 163 -9.69 -0.01 1.78
N GLN A 164 -10.79 0.57 1.27
CA GLN A 164 -11.83 1.22 2.09
C GLN A 164 -13.13 0.40 2.23
N ARG A 165 -13.22 -0.80 1.64
CA ARG A 165 -14.44 -1.64 1.70
C ARG A 165 -14.39 -2.79 2.71
N VAL A 166 -13.44 -2.75 3.64
CA VAL A 166 -13.37 -3.62 4.81
C VAL A 166 -13.64 -2.80 6.06
#